data_AF-A0A914RQK6-F1
#
_entry.id   AF-A0A914RQK6-F1
#
_cell.length_a   1.000
_cell.length_b   1.000
_cell.length_c   1.000
_cell.angle_alpha   90.00
_cell.angle_beta   90.00
_cell.angle_gamma   90.00
#
_symmetry.space_group_name_H-M   'P 1'
#
loop_
_entity.id
_entity.type
_entity.pdbx_description
1 polymer ?
#
loop_
_entity_poly.entity_id
_entity_poly.type
_entity_poly.pdbx_seq_one_letter_code
_entity_poly.pdbx_strand_id
1 'polypeptide(L)'
;MPLFGEAVSPYDEVIEKVTAETCTSENWTLILDICDKVLAEQSKGAKMCLLSLKKRLNHRDPHVVLLALSVLDSLWCNCGVHFRR
;
A
#
# COMPACT_ATOMS: atom_id res chain seq x y z
N MET A 1 -22.53 1.16 -7.19
CA MET A 1 -21.93 0.68 -5.93
C MET A 1 -21.88 -0.84 -6.02
N PRO A 2 -20.71 -1.48 -5.93
CA PRO A 2 -20.67 -2.94 -5.95
C PRO A 2 -21.31 -3.47 -4.67
N LEU A 3 -22.27 -4.38 -4.79
CA LEU A 3 -23.01 -4.96 -3.66
C LEU A 3 -22.16 -6.00 -2.88
N PHE A 4 -21.13 -6.57 -3.52
CA PHE A 4 -20.22 -7.57 -2.95
C PHE A 4 -18.76 -7.42 -3.47
N GLY A 5 -18.40 -6.25 -3.99
CA GLY A 5 -17.03 -5.98 -4.47
C GLY A 5 -16.25 -5.18 -3.45
N GLU A 6 -14.97 -5.53 -3.26
CA GLU A 6 -14.06 -4.68 -2.49
C GLU A 6 -14.07 -3.25 -3.04
N ALA A 7 -14.07 -2.26 -2.16
CA ALA A 7 -14.00 -0.87 -2.57
C ALA A 7 -12.73 -0.66 -3.40
N VAL A 8 -12.90 -0.07 -4.59
CA VAL A 8 -11.78 0.28 -5.47
C VAL A 8 -11.00 1.39 -4.81
N SER A 9 -9.72 1.15 -4.58
CA SER A 9 -8.84 2.13 -3.97
C SER A 9 -8.04 2.85 -5.04
N PRO A 10 -7.87 4.19 -4.94
CA PRO A 10 -6.98 4.93 -5.83
C PRO A 10 -5.49 4.57 -5.62
N TYR A 11 -5.19 3.65 -4.70
CA TYR A 11 -3.86 3.10 -4.46
C TYR A 11 -3.68 1.70 -5.07
N ASP A 12 -4.73 1.05 -5.59
CA ASP A 12 -4.66 -0.34 -6.07
C ASP A 12 -3.55 -0.52 -7.13
N GLU A 13 -3.53 0.31 -8.18
CA GLU A 13 -2.55 0.22 -9.26
C GLU A 13 -1.10 0.46 -8.80
N VAL A 14 -0.88 1.50 -7.97
CA VAL A 14 0.47 1.83 -7.52
C VAL A 14 1.01 0.80 -6.52
N ILE A 15 0.14 0.27 -5.66
CA ILE A 15 0.49 -0.77 -4.70
C ILE A 15 0.79 -2.09 -5.41
N GLU A 16 -0.02 -2.46 -6.40
CA GLU A 16 0.26 -3.62 -7.25
C GLU A 16 1.61 -3.47 -7.97
N LYS A 17 1.90 -2.30 -8.52
CA LYS A 17 3.16 -2.02 -9.21
C LYS A 17 4.39 -2.17 -8.32
N VAL A 18 4.36 -1.65 -7.09
CA VAL A 18 5.52 -1.74 -6.17
C VAL A 18 5.64 -3.09 -5.46
N THR A 19 4.63 -3.94 -5.58
CA THR A 19 4.61 -5.28 -4.99
C THR A 19 4.40 -6.37 -6.04
N ALA A 20 4.74 -6.13 -7.30
CA ALA A 20 4.56 -7.10 -8.38
C ALA A 20 5.51 -8.29 -8.19
N GLU A 21 5.05 -9.49 -8.58
CA GLU A 21 5.88 -10.72 -8.53
C GLU A 21 7.18 -10.58 -9.33
N THR A 22 7.17 -9.73 -10.36
CA THR A 22 8.32 -9.44 -11.23
C THR A 22 9.33 -8.47 -10.63
N CYS A 23 9.02 -7.81 -9.50
CA CYS A 23 9.96 -6.91 -8.84
C CYS A 23 11.13 -7.71 -8.28
N THR A 24 12.36 -7.38 -8.67
CA THR A 24 13.57 -8.05 -8.15
C THR A 24 13.99 -7.54 -6.77
N SER A 25 13.56 -6.33 -6.41
CA SER A 25 13.86 -5.66 -5.15
C SER A 25 12.84 -4.56 -4.88
N GLU A 26 12.89 -3.99 -3.67
CA GLU A 26 12.08 -2.83 -3.28
C GLU A 26 12.41 -1.61 -4.14
N ASN A 27 11.37 -0.94 -4.64
CA ASN A 27 11.50 0.35 -5.33
C ASN A 27 11.28 1.48 -4.33
N TRP A 28 12.32 1.83 -3.57
CA TRP A 28 12.23 2.83 -2.50
C TRP A 28 11.73 4.21 -2.95
N THR A 29 12.04 4.61 -4.19
CA THR A 29 11.49 5.85 -4.77
C THR A 29 9.97 5.81 -4.79
N LEU A 30 9.38 4.78 -5.39
CA LEU A 30 7.92 4.67 -5.47
C LEU A 30 7.28 4.44 -4.09
N ILE A 31 7.96 3.73 -3.19
CA ILE A 31 7.46 3.52 -1.82
C ILE A 31 7.36 4.85 -1.07
N LEU A 32 8.36 5.72 -1.19
CA LEU A 32 8.34 7.05 -0.56
C LEU A 32 7.32 7.98 -1.25
N ASP A 33 7.17 7.91 -2.58
CA ASP A 33 6.12 8.64 -3.29
C ASP A 33 4.71 8.27 -2.78
N ILE A 34 4.49 6.99 -2.45
CA ILE A 34 3.23 6.53 -1.82
C ILE A 34 3.07 7.14 -0.41
N CYS A 35 4.15 7.21 0.38
CA CYS A 35 4.11 7.83 1.71
C CYS A 35 3.73 9.31 1.62
N ASP A 36 4.31 10.06 0.68
CA ASP A 36 3.99 11.47 0.45
C ASP A 36 2.53 11.65 0.04
N LYS A 37 2.01 10.78 -0.83
CA LYS A 37 0.61 10.79 -1.23
C LYS A 37 -0.33 10.52 -0.05
N VAL A 38 -0.01 9.51 0.78
CA VAL A 38 -0.79 9.18 1.98
C VAL A 38 -0.77 10.33 2.97
N LEU A 39 0.37 10.98 3.17
CA LEU A 39 0.51 12.17 4.02
C LEU A 39 -0.36 13.32 3.55
N ALA A 40 -0.36 13.61 2.24
CA ALA A 40 -1.17 14.67 1.64
C ALA A 40 -2.68 14.42 1.79
N GLU A 41 -3.12 13.15 1.72
CA GLU A 41 -4.52 12.74 1.85
C GLU A 41 -4.94 12.38 3.28
N GLN A 42 -4.01 12.48 4.25
CA GLN A 42 -4.22 12.25 5.68
C GLN A 42 -4.95 10.93 5.96
N SER A 43 -5.92 10.93 6.88
CA SER A 43 -6.64 9.73 7.31
C SER A 43 -7.45 9.05 6.20
N LYS A 44 -7.84 9.78 5.15
CA LYS A 44 -8.50 9.18 3.97
C LYS A 44 -7.47 8.39 3.16
N GLY A 45 -6.31 9.00 2.87
CA GLY A 45 -5.20 8.34 2.18
C GLY A 45 -4.76 7.08 2.90
N ALA A 46 -4.56 7.16 4.22
CA ALA A 46 -4.15 6.02 5.04
C ALA A 46 -5.13 4.85 4.94
N LYS A 47 -6.45 5.09 5.09
CA LYS A 47 -7.47 4.05 5.00
C LYS A 47 -7.52 3.39 3.62
N MET A 48 -7.47 4.19 2.56
CA MET A 48 -7.53 3.67 1.18
C MET A 48 -6.24 2.94 0.79
N CYS A 49 -5.08 3.42 1.22
CA CYS A 49 -3.81 2.74 1.02
C CYS A 49 -3.77 1.39 1.75
N LEU A 50 -4.16 1.35 3.03
CA LEU A 50 -4.27 0.11 3.81
C LEU A 50 -5.24 -0.90 3.19
N LEU A 51 -6.34 -0.44 2.60
CA LEU A 51 -7.27 -1.32 1.90
C LEU A 51 -6.59 -2.07 0.75
N SER A 52 -5.85 -1.37 -0.10
CA SER A 52 -5.11 -1.97 -1.23
C SER A 52 -3.99 -2.87 -0.73
N LEU A 53 -3.26 -2.42 0.31
CA LEU A 53 -2.15 -3.16 0.89
C LEU A 53 -2.61 -4.46 1.54
N LYS A 54 -3.78 -4.47 2.19
CA LYS A 54 -4.40 -5.68 2.75
C LYS A 54 -4.62 -6.76 1.68
N LYS A 55 -4.99 -6.38 0.45
CA LYS A 55 -5.13 -7.33 -0.66
C LYS A 55 -3.79 -8.00 -0.97
N ARG A 56 -2.70 -7.22 -1.02
CA ARG A 56 -1.34 -7.74 -1.27
C ARG A 56 -0.78 -8.57 -0.11
N LEU A 57 -1.10 -8.21 1.13
CA LEU A 57 -0.71 -8.98 2.33
C LEU A 57 -1.38 -10.36 2.42
N ASN A 58 -2.52 -10.56 1.74
CA ASN A 58 -3.19 -11.87 1.63
C ASN A 58 -2.82 -12.61 0.33
N HIS A 59 -1.80 -12.16 -0.40
CA HIS A 59 -1.36 -12.80 -1.63
C HIS A 59 -0.72 -14.17 -1.37
N ARG A 60 -0.85 -15.10 -2.33
CA ARG A 60 -0.30 -16.46 -2.19
C ARG A 60 1.22 -16.53 -2.34
N ASP A 61 1.77 -15.64 -3.17
CA ASP A 61 3.21 -15.52 -3.35
C ASP A 61 3.83 -14.79 -2.15
N PRO A 62 4.71 -15.45 -1.36
CA PRO A 62 5.39 -14.82 -0.23
C PRO A 62 6.27 -13.64 -0.64
N HIS A 63 6.79 -13.61 -1.88
CA HIS A 63 7.59 -12.49 -2.37
C HIS A 63 6.77 -11.19 -2.44
N VAL A 64 5.54 -11.27 -2.95
CA VAL A 64 4.58 -10.15 -2.97
C VAL A 64 4.27 -9.70 -1.55
N VAL A 65 4.07 -10.64 -0.62
CA VAL A 65 3.78 -10.33 0.79
C VAL A 65 4.97 -9.61 1.43
N LEU A 66 6.21 -10.04 1.17
CA LEU A 66 7.41 -9.38 1.68
C LEU A 66 7.52 -7.93 1.16
N LEU A 67 7.33 -7.71 -0.15
CA LEU A 67 7.31 -6.36 -0.70
C LEU A 67 6.20 -5.50 -0.08
N ALA A 68 5.01 -6.07 0.14
CA ALA A 68 3.90 -5.37 0.81
C ALA A 68 4.22 -5.02 2.27
N LEU A 69 4.93 -5.88 2.99
CA LEU A 69 5.39 -5.60 4.36
C LEU A 69 6.40 -4.45 4.38
N SER A 70 7.31 -4.36 3.40
CA SER A 70 8.23 -3.22 3.28
C SER A 70 7.50 -1.90 3.04
N VAL A 71 6.45 -1.90 2.21
CA VAL A 71 5.58 -0.72 2.03
C VAL A 71 4.88 -0.37 3.35
N LEU A 72 4.34 -1.36 4.06
CA LEU A 72 3.66 -1.16 5.35
C LEU A 72 4.58 -0.53 6.39
N ASP A 73 5.81 -1.05 6.51
CA ASP A 73 6.81 -0.55 7.47
C ASP A 73 7.21 0.89 7.13
N SER A 74 7.43 1.19 5.85
CA SER A 74 7.71 2.55 5.40
C SER A 74 6.56 3.52 5.73
N LEU A 75 5.31 3.12 5.47
CA LEU A 75 4.13 3.92 5.82
C LEU A 75 4.03 4.14 7.33
N TRP A 76 4.28 3.11 8.14
CA TRP A 76 4.29 3.21 9.59
C TRP A 76 5.35 4.22 10.08
N CYS A 77 6.54 4.18 9.49
CA CYS A 77 7.65 5.06 9.87
C CYS A 77 7.45 6.51 9.43
N ASN A 78 6.87 6.74 8.24
CA ASN A 78 6.86 8.07 7.61
C ASN A 78 5.52 8.82 7.71
N CYS A 79 4.37 8.14 7.85
CA CYS A 79 3.05 8.78 7.74
C CYS A 79 2.42 9.24 9.08
N GLY A 80 3.12 9.03 10.19
CA GLY A 80 2.73 9.54 11.51
C GLY A 80 1.33 9.13 11.99
N VAL A 81 0.67 10.01 12.77
CA VAL A 81 -0.61 9.71 13.45
C VAL A 81 -1.75 9.39 12.49
N HIS A 82 -1.70 9.88 11.25
CA HIS A 82 -2.77 9.65 10.28
C HIS A 82 -2.82 8.19 9.79
N PHE A 83 -1.67 7.51 9.80
CA PHE A 83 -1.55 6.10 9.44
C PHE A 83 -1.60 5.16 10.65
N ARG A 84 -1.11 5.61 11.81
CA ARG A 84 -1.04 4.80 13.04
C ARG A 84 -2.34 4.78 13.87
N ARG A 85 -3.43 5.36 13.36
CA ARG A 85 -4.72 5.50 14.06
C ARG A 85 -5.82 4.75 13.34
#